data_AF-A0A7G2C128-F1
#
_entry.id   AF-A0A7G2C128-F1
#
_cell.length_a   1.000
_cell.length_b   1.000
_cell.length_c   1.000
_cell.angle_alpha   90.00
_cell.angle_beta   90.00
_cell.angle_gamma   90.00
#
_symmetry.space_group_name_H-M   'P 1'
#
loop_
_entity.id
_entity.type
_entity.pdbx_description
1 polymer ?
#
loop_
_entity_poly.entity_id
_entity_poly.type
_entity_poly.pdbx_seq_one_letter_code
_entity_poly.pdbx_strand_id
1 'polypeptide(L)'
;MDQRQESLDNLLDHLEKIEQPNALQESLFSIFSMLQSKEATHNEVLNGEEEALSRAILQWMMEHELGDHRLGVFAGVVDRFHLPVHLNEDCMTETFCWCWSEYSSGEKGRASRHLAELATTTGFCPLSIRKKCIDLTLLHTSAVEYQWVAFLLELQQRLYNVIEALSREAYVEPEVLIRLSGHYLGEKQLLETCREYHHVGGAVLELDLLGKQSNVSLPTLHGAISATLNFLCSQSGSPSAAVVSVLETHFHNFQVTLPLIPFVDFYLSQEGKLADLVDLFYQEGVPPQDVFTLLHHMLDTQDKSRNPYPIVEVVQLMVQQVLPKITDNSLRRRYIRHTVGTLEKIDGEYRRFFLTPQELESLEELEREVYQMSEAIQ
;
A
#
# COMPACT_ATOMS: atom_id res chain seq x y z
N MET A 1 10.11 22.54 -52.47
CA MET A 1 10.27 21.58 -51.36
C MET A 1 11.63 20.95 -51.54
N ASP A 2 12.47 21.13 -50.53
CA ASP A 2 13.92 21.04 -50.61
C ASP A 2 14.39 19.59 -50.41
N GLN A 3 15.33 19.08 -51.22
CA GLN A 3 15.91 17.72 -51.07
C GLN A 3 16.44 17.44 -49.65
N ARG A 4 16.70 18.51 -48.89
CA ARG A 4 17.14 18.50 -47.50
C ARG A 4 16.06 18.08 -46.53
N GLN A 5 14.83 18.58 -46.70
CA GLN A 5 13.70 18.17 -45.87
C GLN A 5 13.41 16.68 -46.09
N GLU A 6 13.43 16.24 -47.35
CA GLU A 6 13.25 14.83 -47.71
C GLU A 6 14.35 13.93 -47.09
N SER A 7 15.59 14.41 -46.99
CA SER A 7 16.68 13.67 -46.35
C SER A 7 16.52 13.57 -44.82
N LEU A 8 16.05 14.64 -44.18
CA LEU A 8 15.73 14.65 -42.74
C LEU A 8 14.54 13.74 -42.43
N ASP A 9 13.46 13.86 -43.20
CA ASP A 9 12.26 13.03 -43.05
C ASP A 9 12.61 11.54 -43.21
N ASN A 10 13.44 11.19 -44.19
CA ASN A 10 13.94 9.82 -44.38
C ASN A 10 14.79 9.31 -43.19
N LEU A 11 15.57 10.19 -42.55
CA LEU A 11 16.35 9.83 -41.37
C LEU A 11 15.45 9.60 -40.16
N LEU A 12 14.49 10.49 -39.91
CA LEU A 12 13.55 10.35 -38.80
C LEU A 12 12.67 9.11 -39.00
N ASP A 13 12.19 8.86 -40.22
CA ASP A 13 11.48 7.63 -40.59
C ASP A 13 12.32 6.36 -40.39
N HIS A 14 13.64 6.45 -40.58
CA HIS A 14 14.53 5.33 -40.30
C HIS A 14 14.66 5.09 -38.80
N LEU A 15 14.88 6.15 -38.01
CA LEU A 15 14.99 6.06 -36.55
C LEU A 15 13.70 5.55 -35.91
N GLU A 16 12.53 5.96 -36.43
CA GLU A 16 11.22 5.51 -35.96
C GLU A 16 11.01 4.00 -36.11
N LYS A 17 11.62 3.39 -37.13
CA LYS A 17 11.51 1.95 -37.42
C LYS A 17 12.42 1.08 -36.54
N ILE A 18 13.29 1.68 -35.72
CA ILE A 18 14.21 0.93 -34.86
C ILE A 18 13.52 0.59 -33.54
N GLU A 19 12.96 -0.61 -33.46
CA GLU A 19 12.26 -1.10 -32.25
C GLU A 19 13.21 -1.56 -31.13
N GLN A 20 14.46 -1.90 -31.46
CA GLN A 20 15.43 -2.43 -30.50
C GLN A 20 16.18 -1.29 -29.81
N PRO A 21 16.06 -1.11 -28.46
CA PRO A 21 16.68 0.01 -27.76
C PRO A 21 18.18 0.14 -27.98
N ASN A 22 18.91 -0.98 -28.04
CA ASN A 22 20.36 -0.99 -28.26
C ASN A 22 20.71 -0.49 -29.67
N ALA A 23 19.97 -0.92 -30.70
CA ALA A 23 20.21 -0.48 -32.07
C ALA A 23 19.87 0.99 -32.27
N LEU A 24 18.84 1.49 -31.57
CA LEU A 24 18.49 2.90 -31.58
C LEU A 24 19.57 3.73 -30.89
N GLN A 25 20.05 3.26 -29.73
CA GLN A 25 21.14 3.91 -28.99
C GLN A 25 22.42 3.99 -29.84
N GLU A 26 22.83 2.90 -30.49
CA GLU A 26 23.99 2.87 -31.37
C GLU A 26 23.85 3.85 -32.54
N SER A 27 22.67 3.87 -33.17
CA SER A 27 22.36 4.79 -34.28
C SER A 27 22.44 6.25 -33.83
N LEU A 28 21.77 6.62 -32.73
CA LEU A 28 21.79 7.98 -32.19
C LEU A 28 23.20 8.37 -31.74
N PHE A 29 23.92 7.48 -31.06
CA PHE A 29 25.30 7.73 -30.62
C PHE A 29 26.23 7.95 -31.82
N SER A 30 26.07 7.17 -32.90
CA SER A 30 26.83 7.36 -34.12
C SER A 30 26.53 8.72 -34.76
N ILE A 31 25.26 9.10 -34.87
CA ILE A 31 24.85 10.37 -35.47
C ILE A 31 25.42 11.56 -34.66
N PHE A 32 25.21 11.59 -33.34
CA PHE A 32 25.68 12.70 -32.51
C PHE A 32 27.22 12.75 -32.40
N SER A 33 27.91 11.60 -32.40
CA SER A 33 29.38 11.58 -32.45
C SER A 33 29.91 12.16 -33.77
N MET A 34 29.25 11.86 -34.90
CA MET A 34 29.61 12.43 -36.19
C MET A 34 29.40 13.95 -36.20
N LEU A 35 28.29 14.44 -35.66
CA LEU A 35 28.00 15.88 -35.59
C LEU A 35 29.05 16.62 -34.74
N GLN A 36 29.37 16.13 -33.54
CA GLN A 36 30.40 16.76 -32.69
C GLN A 36 31.82 16.70 -33.29
N SER A 37 32.16 15.62 -34.02
CA SER A 37 33.48 15.48 -34.65
C SER A 37 33.73 16.48 -35.79
N LYS A 38 32.66 16.92 -36.46
CA LYS A 38 32.72 17.88 -37.57
C LYS A 38 32.77 19.32 -37.08
N GLU A 39 32.05 19.66 -36.01
CA GLU A 39 32.18 20.94 -35.30
C GLU A 39 33.63 21.20 -34.84
N ALA A 40 34.36 20.15 -34.44
CA ALA A 40 35.75 20.28 -34.01
C ALA A 40 36.76 20.53 -35.17
N THR A 41 36.36 20.39 -36.44
CA THR A 41 37.30 20.36 -37.58
C THR A 41 37.09 21.45 -38.66
N HIS A 42 36.01 22.26 -38.65
CA HIS A 42 35.76 23.26 -39.72
C HIS A 42 35.15 24.62 -39.31
N ASN A 43 35.41 25.64 -40.15
CA ASN A 43 35.04 27.08 -40.00
C ASN A 43 33.54 27.36 -39.82
N GLU A 44 33.25 28.48 -39.14
CA GLU A 44 31.96 29.08 -38.67
C GLU A 44 30.71 29.02 -39.59
N VAL A 45 30.84 28.68 -40.87
CA VAL A 45 29.72 28.67 -41.85
C VAL A 45 29.03 27.29 -41.94
N LEU A 46 29.71 26.20 -41.58
CA LEU A 46 29.13 24.84 -41.55
C LEU A 46 28.38 24.53 -40.24
N ASN A 47 28.62 25.31 -39.18
CA ASN A 47 28.03 25.08 -37.84
C ASN A 47 26.50 25.16 -37.83
N GLY A 48 25.88 26.02 -38.65
CA GLY A 48 24.44 26.23 -38.63
C GLY A 48 23.61 25.05 -39.16
N GLU A 49 24.15 24.23 -40.07
CA GLU A 49 23.44 23.08 -40.63
C GLU A 49 23.49 21.86 -39.69
N GLU A 50 24.62 21.64 -39.02
CA GLU A 50 24.81 20.57 -38.04
C GLU A 50 24.00 20.84 -36.77
N GLU A 51 23.97 22.09 -36.32
CA GLU A 51 23.13 22.54 -35.21
C GLU A 51 21.63 22.43 -35.53
N ALA A 52 21.22 22.69 -36.78
CA ALA A 52 19.83 22.50 -37.21
C ALA A 52 19.42 21.02 -37.22
N LEU A 53 20.30 20.12 -37.68
CA LEU A 53 20.05 18.68 -37.66
C LEU A 53 20.01 18.14 -36.23
N SER A 54 20.95 18.56 -35.37
CA SER A 54 20.98 18.22 -33.94
C SER A 54 19.68 18.64 -33.24
N ARG A 55 19.22 19.87 -33.48
CA ARG A 55 17.93 20.37 -32.95
C ARG A 55 16.73 19.61 -33.49
N ALA A 56 16.72 19.26 -34.79
CA ALA A 56 15.62 18.49 -35.37
C ALA A 56 15.51 17.09 -34.78
N ILE A 57 16.64 16.40 -34.59
CA ILE A 57 16.66 15.07 -33.95
C ILE A 57 16.26 15.18 -32.48
N LEU A 58 16.77 16.19 -31.76
CA LEU A 58 16.39 16.42 -30.37
C LEU A 58 14.88 16.69 -30.27
N GLN A 59 14.33 17.55 -31.11
CA GLN A 59 12.89 17.82 -31.17
C GLN A 59 12.09 16.54 -31.42
N TRP A 60 12.49 15.73 -32.41
CA TRP A 60 11.86 14.43 -32.66
C TRP A 60 11.90 13.53 -31.42
N MET A 61 13.03 13.46 -30.70
CA MET A 61 13.11 12.69 -29.44
C MET A 61 12.12 13.22 -28.39
N MET A 62 11.95 14.54 -28.31
CA MET A 62 11.10 15.20 -27.31
C MET A 62 9.61 15.17 -27.65
N GLU A 63 9.24 14.98 -28.93
CA GLU A 63 7.85 14.80 -29.38
C GLU A 63 7.25 13.45 -28.94
N HIS A 64 8.07 12.52 -28.46
CA HIS A 64 7.61 11.25 -27.92
C HIS A 64 6.98 11.42 -26.53
N GLU A 65 5.99 10.59 -26.25
CA GLU A 65 5.37 10.55 -24.93
C GLU A 65 6.32 9.97 -23.88
N LEU A 66 6.13 10.40 -22.62
CA LEU A 66 6.92 9.92 -21.48
C LEU A 66 6.81 8.38 -21.29
N GLY A 67 5.79 7.75 -21.87
CA GLY A 67 5.62 6.30 -21.85
C GLY A 67 6.40 5.52 -22.89
N ASP A 68 7.11 6.18 -23.80
CA ASP A 68 7.83 5.52 -24.88
C ASP A 68 8.98 4.65 -24.34
N HIS A 69 9.05 3.41 -24.80
CA HIS A 69 10.12 2.46 -24.48
C HIS A 69 11.54 3.00 -24.79
N ARG A 70 11.65 3.96 -25.71
CA ARG A 70 12.90 4.63 -26.11
C ARG A 70 13.36 5.72 -25.15
N LEU A 71 12.53 6.13 -24.18
CA LEU A 71 12.83 7.25 -23.29
C LEU A 71 14.18 7.11 -22.56
N GLY A 72 14.52 5.89 -22.12
CA GLY A 72 15.81 5.62 -21.47
C GLY A 72 17.00 5.87 -22.40
N VAL A 73 16.85 5.55 -23.69
CA VAL A 73 17.84 5.84 -24.72
C VAL A 73 17.95 7.34 -24.92
N PHE A 74 16.82 8.05 -25.03
CA PHE A 74 16.81 9.50 -25.23
C PHE A 74 17.52 10.24 -24.11
N ALA A 75 17.20 9.91 -22.85
CA ALA A 75 17.85 10.50 -21.69
C ALA A 75 19.36 10.23 -21.66
N GLY A 76 19.80 9.01 -22.04
CA GLY A 76 21.21 8.66 -22.15
C GLY A 76 21.96 9.40 -23.27
N VAL A 77 21.30 9.66 -24.40
CA VAL A 77 21.86 10.47 -25.50
C VAL A 77 22.01 11.92 -25.04
N VAL A 78 20.97 12.51 -24.44
CA VAL A 78 20.99 13.88 -23.92
C VAL A 78 22.13 14.08 -22.94
N ASP A 79 22.28 13.18 -21.96
CA ASP A 79 23.34 13.23 -20.96
C ASP A 79 24.74 13.10 -21.60
N ARG A 80 24.93 12.07 -22.42
CA ARG A 80 26.26 11.76 -23.00
C ARG A 80 26.80 12.85 -23.92
N PHE A 81 25.92 13.47 -24.70
CA PHE A 81 26.32 14.51 -25.67
C PHE A 81 26.07 15.93 -25.16
N HIS A 82 25.64 16.09 -23.90
CA HIS A 82 25.31 17.37 -23.27
C HIS A 82 24.37 18.23 -24.13
N LEU A 83 23.33 17.60 -24.69
CA LEU A 83 22.37 18.28 -25.56
C LEU A 83 21.59 19.34 -24.76
N PRO A 84 21.26 20.49 -25.37
CA PRO A 84 20.58 21.59 -24.68
C PRO A 84 19.10 21.26 -24.48
N VAL A 85 18.79 20.49 -23.44
CA VAL A 85 17.43 20.28 -22.94
C VAL A 85 17.18 21.25 -21.80
N HIS A 86 16.00 21.87 -21.80
CA HIS A 86 15.59 22.80 -20.77
C HIS A 86 14.40 22.22 -20.01
N LEU A 87 14.22 22.66 -18.77
CA LEU A 87 12.99 22.37 -18.03
C LEU A 87 11.80 22.97 -18.81
N ASN A 88 10.88 22.11 -19.24
CA ASN A 88 9.67 22.48 -19.95
C ASN A 88 8.47 21.83 -19.27
N GLU A 89 7.70 22.63 -18.52
CA GLU A 89 6.54 22.17 -17.77
C GLU A 89 5.43 21.61 -18.68
N ASP A 90 5.41 22.00 -19.95
CA ASP A 90 4.43 21.53 -20.94
C ASP A 90 4.86 20.23 -21.64
N CYS A 91 6.13 19.83 -21.52
CA CYS A 91 6.67 18.60 -22.12
C CYS A 91 7.30 17.71 -21.05
N MET A 92 6.56 16.66 -20.66
CA MET A 92 7.01 15.70 -19.64
C MET A 92 8.28 14.94 -20.05
N THR A 93 8.44 14.64 -21.34
CA THR A 93 9.62 13.95 -21.89
C THR A 93 10.87 14.83 -21.81
N GLU A 94 10.76 16.12 -22.16
CA GLU A 94 11.82 17.10 -21.97
C GLU A 94 12.18 17.25 -20.50
N THR A 95 11.18 17.40 -19.63
CA THR A 95 11.41 17.49 -18.18
C THR A 95 12.14 16.26 -17.66
N PHE A 96 11.76 15.06 -18.10
CA PHE A 96 12.44 13.82 -17.70
C PHE A 96 13.90 13.80 -18.17
N CYS A 97 14.17 14.10 -19.44
CA CYS A 97 15.52 14.11 -19.99
C CYS A 97 16.39 15.20 -19.33
N TRP A 98 15.82 16.37 -19.04
CA TRP A 98 16.47 17.43 -18.29
C TRP A 98 16.83 16.96 -16.87
N CYS A 99 15.88 16.37 -16.14
CA CYS A 99 16.14 15.83 -14.80
C CYS A 99 17.25 14.78 -14.81
N TRP A 100 17.28 13.93 -15.83
CA TRP A 100 18.31 12.91 -15.99
C TRP A 100 19.70 13.54 -16.17
N SER A 101 19.83 14.55 -17.03
CA SER A 101 21.07 15.30 -17.24
C SER A 101 21.54 16.02 -15.97
N GLU A 102 20.63 16.68 -15.25
CA GLU A 102 20.94 17.34 -13.97
C GLU A 102 21.38 16.34 -12.88
N TYR A 103 20.80 15.14 -12.89
CA TYR A 103 21.20 14.09 -11.95
C TYR A 103 22.63 13.60 -12.20
N SER A 104 23.02 13.45 -13.47
CA SER A 104 24.38 13.12 -13.90
C SER A 104 25.38 14.25 -13.65
N SER A 105 24.97 15.51 -13.78
CA SER A 105 25.83 16.68 -13.56
C SER A 105 26.06 17.03 -12.08
N GLY A 106 25.31 16.41 -11.17
CA GLY A 106 25.47 16.56 -9.71
C GLY A 106 24.40 17.42 -9.03
N GLU A 107 23.48 18.02 -9.79
CA GLU A 107 22.37 18.87 -9.33
C GLU A 107 21.15 18.05 -8.88
N LYS A 108 21.40 17.00 -8.09
CA LYS A 108 20.42 15.98 -7.72
C LYS A 108 19.19 16.55 -6.99
N GLY A 109 19.36 17.57 -6.17
CA GLY A 109 18.24 18.18 -5.43
C GLY A 109 17.18 18.78 -6.33
N ARG A 110 17.60 19.48 -7.39
CA ARG A 110 16.69 20.08 -8.37
C ARG A 110 16.02 18.99 -9.21
N ALA A 111 16.80 18.04 -9.71
CA ALA A 111 16.29 16.90 -10.47
C ALA A 111 15.25 16.10 -9.67
N SER A 112 15.55 15.75 -8.41
CA SER A 112 14.65 14.95 -7.56
C SER A 112 13.31 15.61 -7.30
N ARG A 113 13.26 16.94 -7.18
CA ARG A 113 11.99 17.66 -7.04
C ARG A 113 11.12 17.49 -8.28
N HIS A 114 11.66 17.73 -9.46
CA HIS A 114 10.91 17.63 -10.71
C HIS A 114 10.58 16.18 -11.09
N LEU A 115 11.42 15.22 -10.74
CA LEU A 115 11.09 13.79 -10.84
C LEU A 115 9.90 13.43 -9.94
N ALA A 116 9.83 13.98 -8.72
CA ALA A 116 8.67 13.78 -7.86
C ALA A 116 7.40 14.39 -8.46
N GLU A 117 7.50 15.59 -9.03
CA GLU A 117 6.40 16.25 -9.73
C GLU A 117 5.90 15.40 -10.91
N LEU A 118 6.81 14.83 -11.71
CA LEU A 118 6.48 13.88 -12.79
C LEU A 118 5.82 12.60 -12.25
N ALA A 119 6.27 12.07 -11.12
CA ALA A 119 5.67 10.88 -10.51
C ALA A 119 4.21 11.12 -10.11
N THR A 120 3.87 12.35 -9.71
CA THR A 120 2.52 12.76 -9.27
C THR A 120 1.71 13.53 -10.31
N THR A 121 2.21 13.67 -11.55
CA THR A 121 1.54 14.46 -12.59
C THR A 121 0.12 13.98 -12.88
N THR A 122 -0.79 14.88 -13.25
CA THR A 122 -2.18 14.54 -13.61
C THR A 122 -2.30 14.00 -15.03
N GLY A 123 -1.35 14.31 -15.91
CA GLY A 123 -1.32 13.80 -17.28
C GLY A 123 -1.06 12.30 -17.36
N PHE A 124 -1.31 11.70 -18.52
CA PHE A 124 -1.00 10.29 -18.74
C PHE A 124 0.52 10.07 -18.66
N CYS A 125 0.94 9.21 -17.74
CA CYS A 125 2.33 8.80 -17.55
C CYS A 125 2.31 7.36 -17.02
N PRO A 126 2.91 6.39 -17.74
CA PRO A 126 2.88 5.00 -17.32
C PRO A 126 3.40 4.79 -15.91
N LEU A 127 2.74 3.89 -15.18
CA LEU A 127 3.04 3.59 -13.79
C LEU A 127 4.51 3.19 -13.57
N SER A 128 5.09 2.46 -14.53
CA SER A 128 6.52 2.10 -14.52
C SER A 128 7.44 3.31 -14.50
N ILE A 129 7.11 4.37 -15.26
CA ILE A 129 7.89 5.60 -15.32
C ILE A 129 7.68 6.43 -14.05
N ARG A 130 6.44 6.53 -13.53
CA ARG A 130 6.18 7.19 -12.24
C ARG A 130 6.98 6.56 -11.11
N LYS A 131 7.01 5.23 -11.05
CA LYS A 131 7.82 4.46 -10.09
C LYS A 131 9.31 4.76 -10.26
N LYS A 132 9.82 4.72 -11.50
CA LYS A 132 11.21 5.09 -11.78
C LYS A 132 11.55 6.51 -11.32
N CYS A 133 10.66 7.48 -11.57
CA CYS A 133 10.85 8.86 -11.14
C CYS A 133 10.90 8.97 -9.61
N ILE A 134 9.96 8.36 -8.88
CA ILE A 134 9.95 8.42 -7.42
C ILE A 134 11.15 7.66 -6.81
N ASP A 135 11.59 6.55 -7.41
CA ASP A 135 12.77 5.82 -6.97
C ASP A 135 14.03 6.70 -7.09
N LEU A 136 14.19 7.39 -8.23
CA LEU A 136 15.30 8.33 -8.44
C LEU A 136 15.24 9.52 -7.47
N THR A 137 14.05 10.01 -7.14
CA THR A 137 13.86 11.01 -6.07
C THR A 137 14.33 10.46 -4.72
N LEU A 138 13.91 9.25 -4.36
CA LEU A 138 14.22 8.63 -3.07
C LEU A 138 15.70 8.24 -2.91
N LEU A 139 16.42 8.03 -4.01
CA LEU A 139 17.89 7.86 -3.98
C LEU A 139 18.62 9.12 -3.46
N HIS A 140 18.00 10.29 -3.56
CA HIS A 140 18.59 11.55 -3.12
C HIS A 140 18.03 12.05 -1.79
N THR A 141 16.74 11.82 -1.51
CA THR A 141 16.05 12.34 -0.33
C THR A 141 15.14 11.30 0.31
N SER A 142 15.04 11.31 1.64
CA SER A 142 14.16 10.43 2.40
C SER A 142 12.93 11.16 2.96
N ALA A 143 12.47 12.21 2.26
CA ALA A 143 11.32 12.99 2.70
C ALA A 143 10.05 12.12 2.79
N VAL A 144 9.28 12.29 3.86
CA VAL A 144 8.13 11.44 4.20
C VAL A 144 7.06 11.50 3.11
N GLU A 145 6.86 12.67 2.51
CA GLU A 145 5.92 12.88 1.41
C GLU A 145 6.26 12.02 0.17
N TYR A 146 7.53 11.82 -0.15
CA TYR A 146 7.95 11.01 -1.29
C TYR A 146 7.90 9.52 -0.97
N GLN A 147 8.19 9.14 0.28
CA GLN A 147 7.97 7.76 0.74
C GLN A 147 6.49 7.38 0.66
N TRP A 148 5.59 8.33 0.97
CA TRP A 148 4.15 8.14 0.82
C TRP A 148 3.73 7.97 -0.64
N VAL A 149 4.23 8.80 -1.55
CA VAL A 149 3.98 8.64 -2.99
C VAL A 149 4.47 7.28 -3.49
N ALA A 150 5.68 6.86 -3.11
CA ALA A 150 6.20 5.55 -3.49
C ALA A 150 5.31 4.41 -2.97
N PHE A 151 4.87 4.48 -1.71
CA PHE A 151 3.94 3.50 -1.15
C PHE A 151 2.61 3.44 -1.92
N LEU A 152 2.03 4.59 -2.28
CA LEU A 152 0.80 4.63 -3.09
C LEU A 152 1.00 4.01 -4.48
N LEU A 153 2.13 4.29 -5.14
CA LEU A 153 2.45 3.72 -6.45
C LEU A 153 2.68 2.20 -6.38
N GLU A 154 3.27 1.68 -5.29
CA GLU A 154 3.37 0.23 -5.06
C GLU A 154 2.00 -0.42 -4.90
N LEU A 155 1.12 0.16 -4.08
CA LEU A 155 -0.24 -0.34 -3.90
C LEU A 155 -1.03 -0.28 -5.21
N GLN A 156 -0.91 0.81 -5.96
CA GLN A 156 -1.54 0.96 -7.26
C GLN A 156 -1.07 -0.11 -8.25
N GLN A 157 0.22 -0.44 -8.28
CA GLN A 157 0.75 -1.52 -9.12
C GLN A 157 0.20 -2.89 -8.71
N ARG A 158 0.14 -3.17 -7.40
CA ARG A 158 -0.44 -4.43 -6.89
C ARG A 158 -1.92 -4.54 -7.27
N LEU A 159 -2.68 -3.45 -7.13
CA LEU A 159 -4.09 -3.40 -7.51
C LEU A 159 -4.28 -3.58 -9.02
N TYR A 160 -3.46 -2.91 -9.84
CA TYR A 160 -3.43 -3.09 -11.29
C TYR A 160 -3.23 -4.55 -11.67
N ASN A 161 -2.21 -5.21 -11.10
CA ASN A 161 -1.90 -6.60 -11.44
C ASN A 161 -3.06 -7.55 -11.10
N VAL A 162 -3.72 -7.33 -9.96
CA VAL A 162 -4.87 -8.14 -9.53
C VAL A 162 -6.06 -7.94 -10.47
N ILE A 163 -6.38 -6.69 -10.81
CA ILE A 163 -7.51 -6.37 -11.70
C ILE A 163 -7.22 -6.79 -13.15
N GLU A 164 -5.97 -6.68 -13.60
CA GLU A 164 -5.55 -7.17 -14.91
C GLU A 164 -5.66 -8.69 -15.00
N ALA A 165 -5.32 -9.42 -13.93
CA ALA A 165 -5.56 -10.86 -13.89
C ALA A 165 -7.07 -11.18 -13.96
N LEU A 166 -7.89 -10.45 -13.20
CA LEU A 166 -9.35 -10.59 -13.22
C LEU A 166 -9.95 -10.31 -14.61
N SER A 167 -9.44 -9.32 -15.35
CA SER A 167 -10.00 -8.94 -16.65
C SER A 167 -9.90 -10.03 -17.72
N ARG A 168 -9.07 -11.05 -17.48
CA ARG A 168 -8.96 -12.26 -18.32
C ARG A 168 -10.10 -13.24 -18.08
N GLU A 169 -10.74 -13.17 -16.91
CA GLU A 169 -11.76 -14.10 -16.43
C GLU A 169 -13.15 -13.47 -16.34
N ALA A 170 -13.22 -12.16 -16.13
CA ALA A 170 -14.45 -11.40 -15.95
C ALA A 170 -14.37 -10.03 -16.65
N TYR A 171 -15.53 -9.40 -16.87
CA TYR A 171 -15.58 -8.06 -17.41
C TYR A 171 -15.07 -7.04 -16.38
N VAL A 172 -14.11 -6.23 -16.82
CA VAL A 172 -13.58 -5.06 -16.10
C VAL A 172 -13.67 -3.88 -17.04
N GLU A 173 -14.13 -2.73 -16.55
CA GLU A 173 -14.16 -1.50 -17.34
C GLU A 173 -12.74 -1.12 -17.79
N PRO A 174 -12.48 -0.98 -19.11
CA PRO A 174 -11.15 -0.64 -19.63
C PRO A 174 -10.57 0.63 -19.01
N GLU A 175 -11.43 1.61 -18.70
CA GLU A 175 -11.08 2.88 -18.07
C GLU A 175 -10.40 2.68 -16.71
N VAL A 176 -10.75 1.64 -15.96
CA VAL A 176 -10.12 1.33 -14.66
C VAL A 176 -8.67 0.91 -14.85
N LEU A 177 -8.40 0.04 -15.83
CA LEU A 177 -7.04 -0.40 -16.14
C LEU A 177 -6.19 0.75 -16.67
N ILE A 178 -6.74 1.59 -17.57
CA ILE A 178 -6.06 2.79 -18.08
C ILE A 178 -5.75 3.77 -16.94
N ARG A 179 -6.70 3.96 -16.03
CA ARG A 179 -6.52 4.81 -14.85
C ARG A 179 -5.41 4.30 -13.96
N LEU A 180 -5.41 3.00 -13.63
CA LEU A 180 -4.39 2.37 -12.80
C LEU A 180 -3.01 2.29 -13.46
N SER A 181 -2.93 2.16 -14.79
CA SER A 181 -1.67 2.05 -15.49
C SER A 181 -1.05 3.39 -15.87
N GLY A 182 -1.82 4.47 -15.96
CA GLY A 182 -1.38 5.75 -16.55
C GLY A 182 -1.60 7.01 -15.71
N HIS A 183 -2.46 6.96 -14.69
CA HIS A 183 -2.76 8.14 -13.86
C HIS A 183 -2.31 7.89 -12.42
N TYR A 184 -1.75 8.91 -11.76
CA TYR A 184 -1.47 8.82 -10.34
C TYR A 184 -2.79 8.86 -9.55
N LEU A 185 -3.04 7.81 -8.78
CA LEU A 185 -4.17 7.77 -7.86
C LEU A 185 -3.71 8.20 -6.47
N GLY A 186 -4.18 9.39 -6.07
CA GLY A 186 -4.07 9.80 -4.68
C GLY A 186 -4.82 8.85 -3.75
N GLU A 187 -4.47 8.89 -2.48
CA GLU A 187 -5.00 8.02 -1.42
C GLU A 187 -6.51 7.78 -1.50
N LYS A 188 -7.31 8.85 -1.62
CA LYS A 188 -8.78 8.75 -1.66
C LYS A 188 -9.28 7.91 -2.84
N GLN A 189 -8.76 8.17 -4.04
CA GLN A 189 -9.16 7.48 -5.26
C GLN A 189 -8.69 6.02 -5.24
N LEU A 190 -7.52 5.76 -4.65
CA LEU A 190 -7.00 4.41 -4.50
C LEU A 190 -7.84 3.62 -3.49
N LEU A 191 -8.25 4.20 -2.36
CA LEU A 191 -9.18 3.59 -1.40
C LEU A 191 -10.52 3.24 -2.05
N GLU A 192 -11.10 4.17 -2.82
CA GLU A 192 -12.35 3.94 -3.54
C GLU A 192 -12.21 2.77 -4.52
N THR A 193 -11.12 2.72 -5.29
CA THR A 193 -10.87 1.61 -6.22
C THR A 193 -10.61 0.30 -5.47
N CYS A 194 -9.87 0.28 -4.36
CA CYS A 194 -9.70 -0.92 -3.54
C CYS A 194 -11.05 -1.48 -3.09
N ARG A 195 -11.98 -0.61 -2.66
CA ARG A 195 -13.33 -0.99 -2.21
C ARG A 195 -14.18 -1.64 -3.28
N GLU A 196 -14.16 -1.08 -4.49
CA GLU A 196 -14.85 -1.66 -5.64
C GLU A 196 -14.37 -3.09 -5.94
N TYR A 197 -13.08 -3.37 -5.69
CA TYR A 197 -12.43 -4.64 -6.01
C TYR A 197 -12.08 -5.49 -4.77
N HIS A 198 -12.81 -5.34 -3.66
CA HIS A 198 -12.57 -6.12 -2.43
C HIS A 198 -12.49 -7.63 -2.67
N HIS A 199 -13.42 -8.16 -3.46
CA HIS A 199 -13.59 -9.59 -3.71
C HIS A 199 -12.43 -10.25 -4.47
N VAL A 200 -11.55 -9.47 -5.12
CA VAL A 200 -10.37 -9.99 -5.83
C VAL A 200 -9.05 -9.68 -5.14
N GLY A 201 -9.08 -9.03 -3.98
CA GLY A 201 -7.87 -8.71 -3.21
C GLY A 201 -7.71 -7.22 -2.91
N GLY A 202 -8.63 -6.38 -3.39
CA GLY A 202 -8.67 -4.96 -3.02
C GLY A 202 -8.82 -4.75 -1.51
N ALA A 203 -9.43 -5.69 -0.78
CA ALA A 203 -9.61 -5.58 0.67
C ALA A 203 -8.26 -5.58 1.43
N VAL A 204 -7.33 -6.46 1.03
CA VAL A 204 -5.97 -6.51 1.59
C VAL A 204 -5.25 -5.18 1.34
N LEU A 205 -5.39 -4.63 0.15
CA LEU A 205 -4.75 -3.36 -0.23
C LEU A 205 -5.40 -2.15 0.46
N GLU A 206 -6.72 -2.18 0.70
CA GLU A 206 -7.39 -1.19 1.55
C GLU A 206 -6.80 -1.23 2.97
N LEU A 207 -6.63 -2.43 3.55
CA LEU A 207 -6.09 -2.59 4.89
C LEU A 207 -4.62 -2.14 4.98
N ASP A 208 -3.79 -2.47 3.98
CA ASP A 208 -2.41 -1.98 3.86
C ASP A 208 -2.37 -0.44 3.90
N LEU A 209 -3.27 0.21 3.15
CA LEU A 209 -3.34 1.66 3.05
C LEU A 209 -3.79 2.32 4.36
N LEU A 210 -4.87 1.81 4.96
CA LEU A 210 -5.39 2.30 6.24
C LEU A 210 -4.42 2.05 7.40
N GLY A 211 -3.65 0.96 7.37
CA GLY A 211 -2.66 0.63 8.40
C GLY A 211 -1.52 1.64 8.51
N LYS A 212 -1.29 2.45 7.47
CA LYS A 212 -0.29 3.55 7.46
C LYS A 212 -0.87 4.90 7.84
N GLN A 213 -2.11 4.98 8.28
CA GLN A 213 -2.75 6.22 8.69
C GLN A 213 -2.91 6.28 10.21
N SER A 214 -2.67 7.46 10.79
CA SER A 214 -2.80 7.68 12.23
C SER A 214 -4.21 8.06 12.68
N ASN A 215 -5.08 8.49 11.76
CA ASN A 215 -6.39 9.09 12.07
C ASN A 215 -7.58 8.33 11.44
N VAL A 216 -7.49 7.00 11.29
CA VAL A 216 -8.59 6.19 10.75
C VAL A 216 -9.68 6.01 11.81
N SER A 217 -10.95 6.19 11.43
CA SER A 217 -12.06 5.90 12.33
C SER A 217 -12.19 4.39 12.57
N LEU A 218 -12.45 4.01 13.82
CA LEU A 218 -12.61 2.60 14.20
C LEU A 218 -13.65 1.84 13.33
N PRO A 219 -14.81 2.41 12.95
CA PRO A 219 -15.75 1.73 12.06
C PRO A 219 -15.19 1.42 10.67
N THR A 220 -14.39 2.35 10.10
CA THR A 220 -13.74 2.15 8.80
C THR A 220 -12.74 1.01 8.89
N LEU A 221 -11.91 1.02 9.94
CA LEU A 221 -10.91 -0.01 10.13
C LEU A 221 -11.53 -1.38 10.41
N HIS A 222 -12.62 -1.42 11.19
CA HIS A 222 -13.40 -2.64 11.38
C HIS A 222 -13.85 -3.20 10.02
N GLY A 223 -14.52 -2.38 9.20
CA GLY A 223 -15.00 -2.80 7.88
C GLY A 223 -13.89 -3.38 6.99
N ALA A 224 -12.73 -2.71 6.95
CA ALA A 224 -11.58 -3.16 6.16
C ALA A 224 -10.99 -4.49 6.65
N ILE A 225 -10.84 -4.67 7.98
CA ILE A 225 -10.37 -5.93 8.55
C ILE A 225 -11.36 -7.06 8.24
N SER A 226 -12.65 -6.85 8.45
CA SER A 226 -13.67 -7.86 8.15
C SER A 226 -13.71 -8.21 6.66
N ALA A 227 -13.58 -7.23 5.76
CA ALA A 227 -13.49 -7.49 4.32
C ALA A 227 -12.24 -8.32 3.97
N THR A 228 -11.11 -8.00 4.60
CA THR A 228 -9.84 -8.71 4.39
C THR A 228 -9.90 -10.15 4.88
N LEU A 229 -10.43 -10.38 6.09
CA LEU A 229 -10.60 -11.72 6.65
C LEU A 229 -11.52 -12.58 5.77
N ASN A 230 -12.65 -12.04 5.31
CA ASN A 230 -13.55 -12.74 4.40
C ASN A 230 -12.88 -13.08 3.07
N PHE A 231 -12.11 -12.15 2.49
CA PHE A 231 -11.35 -12.41 1.27
C PHE A 231 -10.31 -13.51 1.47
N LEU A 232 -9.47 -13.44 2.51
CA LEU A 232 -8.44 -14.45 2.76
C LEU A 232 -9.03 -15.81 3.10
N CYS A 233 -10.18 -15.84 3.78
CA CYS A 233 -10.91 -17.08 4.04
C CYS A 233 -11.48 -17.71 2.76
N SER A 234 -11.96 -16.90 1.81
CA SER A 234 -12.44 -17.43 0.53
C SER A 234 -11.31 -18.01 -0.32
N GLN A 235 -10.09 -17.49 -0.18
CA GLN A 235 -8.89 -18.02 -0.86
C GLN A 235 -8.33 -19.28 -0.20
N SER A 236 -8.26 -19.33 1.13
CA SER A 236 -7.64 -20.42 1.88
C SER A 236 -8.60 -21.53 2.30
N GLY A 237 -9.90 -21.25 2.36
CA GLY A 237 -10.91 -22.12 2.96
C GLY A 237 -10.81 -22.27 4.48
N SER A 238 -9.95 -21.49 5.15
CA SER A 238 -9.70 -21.61 6.59
C SER A 238 -9.81 -20.26 7.31
N PRO A 239 -10.76 -20.12 8.25
CA PRO A 239 -10.87 -18.92 9.09
C PRO A 239 -9.59 -18.66 9.91
N SER A 240 -8.97 -19.72 10.43
CA SER A 240 -7.72 -19.61 11.20
C SER A 240 -6.56 -19.10 10.33
N ALA A 241 -6.42 -19.62 9.11
CA ALA A 241 -5.38 -19.14 8.19
C ALA A 241 -5.57 -17.66 7.81
N ALA A 242 -6.82 -17.22 7.62
CA ALA A 242 -7.13 -15.82 7.36
C ALA A 242 -6.73 -14.92 8.54
N VAL A 243 -7.07 -15.32 9.77
CA VAL A 243 -6.70 -14.59 11.00
C VAL A 243 -5.18 -14.49 11.14
N VAL A 244 -4.47 -15.61 11.03
CA VAL A 244 -3.00 -15.66 11.12
C VAL A 244 -2.38 -14.72 10.09
N SER A 245 -2.81 -14.80 8.82
CA SER A 245 -2.26 -13.96 7.75
C SER A 245 -2.41 -12.44 8.04
N VAL A 246 -3.55 -12.01 8.58
CA VAL A 246 -3.76 -10.60 8.95
C VAL A 246 -2.91 -10.22 10.16
N LEU A 247 -2.84 -11.06 11.20
CA LEU A 247 -2.05 -10.77 12.40
C LEU A 247 -0.55 -10.69 12.09
N GLU A 248 0.00 -11.69 11.40
CA GLU A 248 1.42 -11.72 10.99
C GLU A 248 1.80 -10.46 10.20
N THR A 249 0.93 -10.03 9.29
CA THR A 249 1.22 -8.90 8.39
C THR A 249 1.04 -7.55 9.09
N HIS A 250 0.03 -7.41 9.97
CA HIS A 250 -0.46 -6.10 10.39
C HIS A 250 -0.34 -5.81 11.88
N PHE A 251 -0.28 -6.81 12.76
CA PHE A 251 -0.38 -6.60 14.20
C PHE A 251 0.70 -5.65 14.75
N HIS A 252 1.94 -5.79 14.27
CA HIS A 252 3.06 -4.92 14.66
C HIS A 252 3.38 -3.78 13.68
N ASN A 253 2.76 -3.79 12.50
CA ASN A 253 3.12 -2.89 11.39
C ASN A 253 2.15 -1.72 11.20
N PHE A 254 1.05 -1.72 11.94
CA PHE A 254 0.07 -0.65 11.97
C PHE A 254 0.58 0.57 12.74
N GLN A 255 0.19 1.76 12.29
CA GLN A 255 0.44 2.99 13.05
C GLN A 255 -0.42 3.12 14.31
N VAL A 256 -1.58 2.45 14.36
CA VAL A 256 -2.50 2.41 15.49
C VAL A 256 -2.65 0.97 16.01
N THR A 257 -3.06 0.78 17.26
CA THR A 257 -3.34 -0.57 17.76
C THR A 257 -4.41 -1.24 16.91
N LEU A 258 -4.12 -2.44 16.41
CA LEU A 258 -5.04 -3.22 15.58
C LEU A 258 -6.27 -3.63 16.43
N PRO A 259 -7.50 -3.25 16.04
CA PRO A 259 -8.68 -3.62 16.79
C PRO A 259 -8.95 -5.12 16.63
N LEU A 260 -9.11 -5.83 17.74
CA LEU A 260 -9.28 -7.28 17.75
C LEU A 260 -10.75 -7.74 17.63
N ILE A 261 -11.73 -6.86 17.89
CA ILE A 261 -13.16 -7.17 17.76
C ILE A 261 -13.56 -7.71 16.38
N PRO A 262 -13.12 -7.13 15.24
CA PRO A 262 -13.46 -7.65 13.91
C PRO A 262 -13.03 -9.11 13.70
N PHE A 263 -11.94 -9.54 14.34
CA PHE A 263 -11.48 -10.93 14.29
C PHE A 263 -12.42 -11.86 15.05
N VAL A 264 -12.93 -11.41 16.21
CA VAL A 264 -13.94 -12.15 16.99
C VAL A 264 -15.23 -12.29 16.19
N ASP A 265 -15.75 -11.18 15.68
CA ASP A 265 -16.98 -11.15 14.89
C ASP A 265 -16.88 -12.07 13.66
N PHE A 266 -15.76 -11.98 12.95
CA PHE A 266 -15.48 -12.87 11.82
C PHE A 266 -15.39 -14.34 12.25
N TYR A 267 -14.58 -14.68 13.24
CA TYR A 267 -14.33 -16.07 13.61
C TYR A 267 -15.59 -16.78 14.13
N LEU A 268 -16.41 -16.08 14.93
CA LEU A 268 -17.70 -16.59 15.39
C LEU A 268 -18.70 -16.75 14.25
N SER A 269 -18.69 -15.84 13.26
CA SER A 269 -19.55 -15.98 12.06
C SER A 269 -19.20 -17.22 11.21
N GLN A 270 -17.99 -17.75 11.35
CA GLN A 270 -17.53 -18.98 10.70
C GLN A 270 -17.74 -20.22 11.59
N GLU A 271 -18.60 -20.13 12.60
CA GLU A 271 -18.86 -21.20 13.60
C GLU A 271 -17.61 -21.62 14.40
N GLY A 272 -16.57 -20.77 14.43
CA GLY A 272 -15.38 -20.98 15.24
C GLY A 272 -15.65 -20.79 16.73
N LYS A 273 -14.81 -21.41 17.58
CA LYS A 273 -14.87 -21.21 19.03
C LYS A 273 -13.98 -20.06 19.46
N LEU A 274 -14.43 -19.29 20.45
CA LEU A 274 -13.67 -18.14 20.93
C LEU A 274 -12.35 -18.57 21.59
N ALA A 275 -12.37 -19.71 22.30
CA ALA A 275 -11.16 -20.32 22.86
C ALA A 275 -10.06 -20.55 21.82
N ASP A 276 -10.42 -21.11 20.65
CA ASP A 276 -9.46 -21.39 19.57
C ASP A 276 -8.87 -20.09 19.00
N LEU A 277 -9.68 -19.03 18.88
CA LEU A 277 -9.22 -17.71 18.45
C LEU A 277 -8.25 -17.07 19.46
N VAL A 278 -8.54 -17.20 20.76
CA VAL A 278 -7.64 -16.70 21.82
C VAL A 278 -6.31 -17.43 21.79
N ASP A 279 -6.32 -18.74 21.55
CA ASP A 279 -5.10 -19.52 21.36
C ASP A 279 -4.31 -19.04 20.13
N LEU A 280 -4.99 -18.75 19.00
CA LEU A 280 -4.36 -18.15 17.81
C LEU A 280 -3.75 -16.78 18.13
N PHE A 281 -4.44 -15.91 18.84
CA PHE A 281 -3.89 -14.62 19.26
C PHE A 281 -2.58 -14.78 20.04
N TYR A 282 -2.51 -15.73 20.96
CA TYR A 282 -1.27 -15.98 21.69
C TYR A 282 -0.15 -16.56 20.83
N GLN A 283 -0.48 -17.42 19.86
CA GLN A 283 0.49 -17.96 18.90
C GLN A 283 1.09 -16.85 18.04
N GLU A 284 0.27 -15.88 17.62
CA GLU A 284 0.66 -14.74 16.81
C GLU A 284 1.21 -13.54 17.63
N GLY A 285 1.51 -13.76 18.91
CA GLY A 285 2.21 -12.77 19.73
C GLY A 285 1.35 -11.63 20.28
N VAL A 286 0.02 -11.75 20.26
CA VAL A 286 -0.88 -10.77 20.88
C VAL A 286 -0.67 -10.79 22.41
N PRO A 287 -0.35 -9.64 23.04
CA PRO A 287 -0.13 -9.57 24.48
C PRO A 287 -1.37 -9.96 25.29
N PRO A 288 -1.22 -10.66 26.43
CA PRO A 288 -2.34 -10.98 27.32
C PRO A 288 -3.18 -9.77 27.76
N GLN A 289 -2.57 -8.57 27.84
CA GLN A 289 -3.24 -7.33 28.18
C GLN A 289 -4.25 -6.89 27.11
N ASP A 290 -3.91 -7.07 25.83
CA ASP A 290 -4.77 -6.72 24.71
C ASP A 290 -5.93 -7.72 24.59
N VAL A 291 -5.65 -9.01 24.79
CA VAL A 291 -6.69 -10.05 24.90
C VAL A 291 -7.61 -9.80 26.10
N PHE A 292 -7.08 -9.39 27.26
CA PHE A 292 -7.91 -9.02 28.41
C PHE A 292 -8.83 -7.85 28.07
N THR A 293 -8.29 -6.81 27.44
CA THR A 293 -9.05 -5.61 27.07
C THR A 293 -10.15 -5.94 26.07
N LEU A 294 -9.86 -6.80 25.09
CA LEU A 294 -10.84 -7.35 24.15
C LEU A 294 -11.98 -8.07 24.87
N LEU A 295 -11.67 -9.09 25.68
CA LEU A 295 -12.69 -9.89 26.37
C LEU A 295 -13.50 -9.04 27.36
N HIS A 296 -12.85 -8.11 28.06
CA HIS A 296 -13.54 -7.16 28.92
C HIS A 296 -14.49 -6.25 28.13
N HIS A 297 -14.07 -5.76 26.95
CA HIS A 297 -14.93 -4.95 26.09
C HIS A 297 -16.16 -5.73 25.60
N MET A 298 -16.01 -7.02 25.30
CA MET A 298 -17.12 -7.90 24.94
C MET A 298 -18.15 -8.03 26.08
N LEU A 299 -17.75 -7.87 27.34
CA LEU A 299 -18.64 -7.87 28.50
C LEU A 299 -19.26 -6.50 28.83
N ASP A 300 -18.63 -5.41 28.37
CA ASP A 300 -18.98 -4.02 28.71
C ASP A 300 -20.01 -3.40 27.74
N THR A 301 -21.02 -4.18 27.35
CA THR A 301 -22.13 -3.68 26.52
C THR A 301 -23.19 -3.00 27.40
N GLN A 302 -23.50 -1.72 27.13
CA GLN A 302 -24.48 -0.92 27.88
C GLN A 302 -25.89 -1.53 27.88
N ASP A 303 -26.23 -2.35 26.88
CA ASP A 303 -27.46 -3.14 26.84
C ASP A 303 -27.12 -4.64 26.84
N LYS A 304 -27.10 -5.23 28.04
CA LYS A 304 -26.74 -6.64 28.22
C LYS A 304 -27.71 -7.58 27.50
N SER A 305 -28.98 -7.18 27.33
CA SER A 305 -29.99 -7.98 26.64
C SER A 305 -29.71 -8.19 25.14
N ARG A 306 -28.73 -7.45 24.59
CA ARG A 306 -28.29 -7.51 23.19
C ARG A 306 -26.82 -7.88 23.04
N ASN A 307 -26.17 -8.39 24.10
CA ASN A 307 -24.78 -8.81 23.98
C ASN A 307 -24.70 -10.03 23.04
N PRO A 308 -24.00 -9.93 21.89
CA PRO A 308 -23.93 -11.02 20.92
C PRO A 308 -22.95 -12.13 21.31
N TYR A 309 -22.20 -11.96 22.41
CA TYR A 309 -21.09 -12.84 22.77
C TYR A 309 -21.46 -13.84 23.89
N PRO A 310 -20.87 -15.05 23.89
CA PRO A 310 -21.10 -16.06 24.91
C PRO A 310 -20.45 -15.67 26.24
N ILE A 311 -21.19 -14.97 27.10
CA ILE A 311 -20.67 -14.35 28.34
C ILE A 311 -19.91 -15.34 29.24
N VAL A 312 -20.43 -16.55 29.46
CA VAL A 312 -19.77 -17.54 30.31
C VAL A 312 -18.42 -17.97 29.74
N GLU A 313 -18.35 -18.21 28.42
CA GLU A 313 -17.09 -18.54 27.74
C GLU A 313 -16.10 -17.37 27.82
N VAL A 314 -16.56 -16.13 27.60
CA VAL A 314 -15.73 -14.92 27.71
C VAL A 314 -15.11 -14.79 29.11
N VAL A 315 -15.92 -14.93 30.16
CA VAL A 315 -15.44 -14.91 31.56
C VAL A 315 -14.48 -16.06 31.80
N GLN A 316 -14.83 -17.27 31.36
CA GLN A 316 -13.98 -18.45 31.52
C GLN A 316 -12.59 -18.22 30.91
N LEU A 317 -12.52 -17.70 29.69
CA LEU A 317 -11.26 -17.38 29.02
C LEU A 317 -10.47 -16.32 29.79
N MET A 318 -11.13 -15.25 30.24
CA MET A 318 -10.48 -14.22 31.06
C MET A 318 -9.84 -14.82 32.32
N VAL A 319 -10.58 -15.65 33.07
CA VAL A 319 -10.15 -16.20 34.36
C VAL A 319 -9.11 -17.29 34.21
N GLN A 320 -9.36 -18.25 33.33
CA GLN A 320 -8.58 -19.49 33.25
C GLN A 320 -7.41 -19.40 32.27
N GLN A 321 -7.48 -18.53 31.26
CA GLN A 321 -6.42 -18.41 30.25
C GLN A 321 -5.67 -17.09 30.34
N VAL A 322 -6.37 -15.96 30.42
CA VAL A 322 -5.74 -14.63 30.31
C VAL A 322 -5.04 -14.23 31.61
N LEU A 323 -5.77 -14.19 32.73
CA LEU A 323 -5.23 -13.74 34.02
C LEU A 323 -3.98 -14.51 34.49
N PRO A 324 -3.87 -15.85 34.30
CA PRO A 324 -2.66 -16.59 34.65
C PRO A 324 -1.44 -16.25 33.78
N LYS A 325 -1.64 -15.80 32.53
CA LYS A 325 -0.56 -15.41 31.61
C LYS A 325 0.00 -14.01 31.90
N ILE A 326 -0.66 -13.21 32.74
CA ILE A 326 -0.19 -11.87 33.13
C ILE A 326 0.84 -12.00 34.26
N THR A 327 2.12 -11.87 33.91
CA THR A 327 3.24 -12.08 34.84
C THR A 327 3.53 -10.92 35.78
N ASP A 328 3.17 -9.69 35.39
CA ASP A 328 3.27 -8.52 36.25
C ASP A 328 2.19 -8.58 37.34
N ASN A 329 2.61 -8.81 38.58
CA ASN A 329 1.72 -8.92 39.74
C ASN A 329 0.89 -7.66 39.98
N SER A 330 1.41 -6.47 39.70
CA SER A 330 0.68 -5.21 39.90
C SER A 330 -0.43 -5.03 38.86
N LEU A 331 -0.16 -5.37 37.60
CA LEU A 331 -1.15 -5.38 36.53
C LEU A 331 -2.18 -6.50 36.72
N ARG A 332 -1.73 -7.69 37.10
CA ARG A 332 -2.60 -8.83 37.39
C ARG A 332 -3.60 -8.50 38.52
N ARG A 333 -3.14 -7.86 39.60
CA ARG A 333 -4.02 -7.33 40.68
C ARG A 333 -5.11 -6.41 40.13
N ARG A 334 -4.72 -5.48 39.26
CA ARG A 334 -5.66 -4.53 38.64
C ARG A 334 -6.70 -5.27 37.78
N TYR A 335 -6.28 -6.20 36.93
CA TYR A 335 -7.19 -6.94 36.05
C TYR A 335 -8.11 -7.91 36.80
N ILE A 336 -7.64 -8.55 37.88
CA ILE A 336 -8.51 -9.33 38.78
C ILE A 336 -9.60 -8.43 39.36
N ARG A 337 -9.24 -7.25 39.87
CA ARG A 337 -10.23 -6.29 40.41
C ARG A 337 -11.23 -5.83 39.35
N HIS A 338 -10.79 -5.57 38.12
CA HIS A 338 -11.70 -5.26 37.02
C HIS A 338 -12.64 -6.42 36.71
N THR A 339 -12.13 -7.67 36.71
CA THR A 339 -12.93 -8.87 36.48
C THR A 339 -14.01 -9.03 37.55
N VAL A 340 -13.66 -8.88 38.83
CA VAL A 340 -14.64 -8.86 39.94
C VAL A 340 -15.71 -7.81 39.71
N GLY A 341 -15.32 -6.55 39.44
CA GLY A 341 -16.27 -5.47 39.23
C GLY A 341 -17.17 -5.69 37.99
N THR A 342 -16.68 -6.37 36.96
CA THR A 342 -17.47 -6.73 35.78
C THR A 342 -18.47 -7.84 36.07
N LEU A 343 -18.07 -8.87 36.83
CA LEU A 343 -18.95 -9.95 37.30
C LEU A 343 -20.07 -9.42 38.20
N GLU A 344 -19.76 -8.53 39.14
CA GLU A 344 -20.73 -7.85 40.00
C GLU A 344 -21.76 -7.04 39.19
N LYS A 345 -21.34 -6.45 38.07
CA LYS A 345 -22.23 -5.72 37.17
C LYS A 345 -23.14 -6.64 36.37
N ILE A 346 -22.80 -7.91 36.15
CA ILE A 346 -23.69 -8.89 35.49
C ILE A 346 -24.84 -9.17 36.46
N ASP A 347 -25.84 -8.29 36.39
CA ASP A 347 -26.94 -8.19 37.36
C ASP A 347 -27.80 -9.46 37.39
N GLY A 348 -28.49 -9.67 38.50
CA GLY A 348 -29.36 -10.80 38.77
C GLY A 348 -30.49 -10.96 37.75
N GLU A 349 -30.98 -9.88 37.14
CA GLU A 349 -31.96 -9.99 36.05
C GLU A 349 -31.35 -10.63 34.79
N TYR A 350 -30.14 -10.24 34.41
CA TYR A 350 -29.46 -10.86 33.27
C TYR A 350 -29.23 -12.36 33.52
N ARG A 351 -28.71 -12.69 34.70
CA ARG A 351 -28.47 -14.08 35.12
C ARG A 351 -29.74 -14.93 35.11
N ARG A 352 -30.88 -14.36 35.51
CA ARG A 352 -32.17 -15.06 35.58
C ARG A 352 -32.83 -15.28 34.22
N PHE A 353 -32.68 -14.33 33.29
CA PHE A 353 -33.43 -14.35 32.03
C PHE A 353 -32.64 -14.87 30.83
N PHE A 354 -31.30 -14.81 30.87
CA PHE A 354 -30.47 -15.08 29.69
C PHE A 354 -29.45 -16.21 29.86
N LEU A 355 -29.25 -16.71 31.08
CA LEU A 355 -28.36 -17.85 31.34
C LEU A 355 -29.18 -19.11 31.64
N THR A 356 -28.73 -20.23 31.11
CA THR A 356 -29.19 -21.55 31.50
C THR A 356 -28.72 -21.90 32.92
N PRO A 357 -29.36 -22.86 33.61
CA PRO A 357 -28.92 -23.29 34.94
C PRO A 357 -27.45 -23.76 34.97
N GLN A 358 -26.99 -24.41 33.91
CA GLN A 358 -25.60 -24.87 33.78
C GLN A 358 -24.60 -23.71 33.61
N GLU A 359 -24.98 -22.70 32.84
CA GLU A 359 -24.19 -21.47 32.67
C GLU A 359 -24.11 -20.66 33.96
N LEU A 360 -25.20 -20.62 34.73
CA LEU A 360 -25.24 -19.97 36.04
C LEU A 360 -24.29 -20.65 37.03
N GLU A 361 -24.32 -21.98 37.12
CA GLU A 361 -23.41 -22.76 37.97
C GLU A 361 -21.95 -22.54 37.58
N SER A 362 -21.64 -22.57 36.29
CA SER A 362 -20.29 -22.31 35.76
C SER A 362 -19.81 -20.90 36.11
N LEU A 363 -20.70 -19.90 35.99
CA LEU A 363 -20.38 -18.51 36.34
C LEU A 363 -20.12 -18.34 37.83
N GLU A 364 -20.90 -19.00 38.70
CA GLU A 364 -20.69 -19.00 40.15
C GLU A 364 -19.40 -19.70 40.59
N GLU A 365 -18.95 -20.72 39.85
CA GLU A 365 -17.63 -21.33 40.04
C GLU A 365 -16.50 -20.38 39.66
N LEU A 366 -16.59 -19.74 38.49
CA LEU A 366 -15.61 -18.77 38.01
C LEU A 366 -15.52 -17.54 38.93
N GLU A 367 -16.64 -17.08 39.48
CA GLU A 367 -16.67 -16.01 40.48
C GLU A 367 -15.88 -16.39 41.72
N ARG A 368 -16.14 -17.58 42.28
CA ARG A 368 -15.40 -18.09 43.44
C ARG A 368 -13.90 -18.14 43.16
N GLU A 369 -13.50 -18.59 41.97
CA GLU A 369 -12.10 -18.64 41.55
C GLU A 369 -11.47 -17.23 41.51
N VAL A 370 -12.13 -16.24 40.91
CA VAL A 370 -11.62 -14.86 40.85
C VAL A 370 -11.55 -14.23 42.25
N TYR A 371 -12.53 -14.47 43.12
CA TYR A 371 -12.48 -13.99 44.51
C TYR A 371 -11.31 -14.60 45.28
N GLN A 372 -11.05 -15.90 45.13
CA GLN A 372 -9.86 -16.55 45.71
C GLN A 372 -8.55 -15.95 45.17
N MET A 373 -8.47 -15.69 43.86
CA MET A 373 -7.32 -15.00 43.26
C MET A 373 -7.15 -13.57 43.82
N SER A 374 -8.25 -12.87 44.09
CA SER A 374 -8.22 -11.53 44.69
C SER A 374 -7.68 -11.55 46.12
N GLU A 375 -8.12 -12.52 46.93
CA GLU A 375 -7.67 -12.70 48.32
C GLU A 375 -6.19 -13.14 48.41
N ALA A 376 -5.75 -14.04 47.53
CA ALA A 376 -4.37 -14.54 47.50
C ALA A 376 -3.32 -13.47 47.13
N ILE A 377 -3.77 -12.32 46.64
CA ILE A 377 -2.92 -11.26 46.15
C ILE A 377 -3.09 -9.97 47.00
N GLN A 378 -3.86 -9.99 48.09
CA GLN A 378 -3.78 -8.96 49.15
C GLN A 378 -2.48 -9.12 49.93
#